data_AF-A0AAW4CBW7-F1
#
_entry.id   AF-A0AAW4CBW7-F1
#
_cell.length_a   1.000
_cell.length_b   1.000
_cell.length_c   1.000
_cell.angle_alpha   90.00
_cell.angle_beta   90.00
_cell.angle_gamma   90.00
#
_symmetry.space_group_name_H-M   'P 1'
#
loop_
_entity.id
_entity.type
_entity.pdbx_description
1 polymer ?
#
loop_
_entity_poly.entity_id
_entity_poly.type
_entity_poly.pdbx_seq_one_letter_code
_entity_poly.pdbx_strand_id
1 'polypeptide(L)'
;MKYKVTEYHSDFQEEQTGTCELCFGTAWVENGSITVEDENGTETEIYLTVWDWGDYDTIYIDNVVNFSAWLQEREVDPIVEETERWSWLHELVEKYNEEVE
;
A
#
# COMPACT_ATOMS: atom_id res chain seq x y z
N MET A 1 4.67 9.01 15.32
CA MET A 1 5.91 8.30 14.92
C MET A 1 6.28 8.72 13.51
N LYS A 2 7.58 8.87 13.22
CA LYS A 2 8.06 9.19 11.88
C LYS A 2 8.42 7.93 11.10
N TYR A 3 8.14 7.96 9.80
CA TYR A 3 8.47 6.90 8.87
C TYR A 3 9.14 7.46 7.62
N LYS A 4 9.99 6.66 6.99
CA LYS A 4 10.52 6.92 5.64
C LYS A 4 10.29 5.68 4.77
N VAL A 5 10.05 5.89 3.49
CA VAL A 5 10.05 4.80 2.50
C VAL A 5 11.50 4.43 2.20
N THR A 6 11.86 3.16 2.33
CA THR A 6 13.20 2.64 2.02
C THR A 6 13.22 1.87 0.71
N GLU A 7 12.12 1.20 0.37
CA GLU A 7 12.00 0.40 -0.83
C GLU A 7 10.59 0.47 -1.40
N TYR A 8 10.50 0.37 -2.72
CA TYR A 8 9.25 0.21 -3.44
C TYR A 8 9.46 -0.81 -4.55
N HIS A 9 8.66 -1.86 -4.51
CA HIS A 9 8.65 -2.94 -5.48
C HIS A 9 7.32 -2.86 -6.24
N SER A 10 7.38 -2.71 -7.56
CA SER A 10 6.21 -2.78 -8.43
C SER A 10 6.19 -4.11 -9.16
N ASP A 11 5.04 -4.76 -9.14
CA ASP A 11 4.78 -6.06 -9.76
C ASP A 11 3.37 -6.07 -10.38
N PHE A 12 3.23 -5.38 -11.51
CA PHE A 12 2.02 -5.43 -12.32
C PHE A 12 1.93 -6.75 -13.08
N GLN A 13 0.88 -7.51 -12.80
CA GLN A 13 0.58 -8.76 -13.51
C GLN A 13 -0.90 -8.92 -13.82
N GLU A 14 -1.20 -9.76 -14.81
CA GLU A 14 -2.58 -10.14 -15.15
C GLU A 14 -3.04 -11.25 -14.18
N GLU A 15 -4.06 -10.95 -13.39
CA GLU A 15 -4.62 -11.83 -12.37
C GLU A 15 -6.03 -12.27 -12.73
N GLN A 16 -6.41 -13.47 -12.30
CA GLN A 16 -7.79 -13.94 -12.40
C GLN A 16 -8.63 -13.33 -11.27
N THR A 17 -9.79 -12.78 -11.63
CA THR A 17 -10.73 -12.18 -10.68
C THR A 17 -12.04 -12.95 -10.65
N GLY A 18 -12.78 -12.84 -9.55
CA GLY A 18 -14.03 -13.53 -9.30
C GLY A 18 -13.85 -15.00 -8.90
N THR A 19 -14.85 -15.55 -8.22
CA THR A 19 -14.85 -16.93 -7.69
C THR A 19 -15.90 -17.84 -8.33
N CYS A 20 -16.77 -17.30 -9.19
CA CYS A 20 -17.78 -18.08 -9.90
C CYS A 20 -17.25 -18.52 -11.28
N GLU A 21 -17.45 -19.80 -11.62
CA GLU A 21 -16.98 -20.41 -12.89
C GLU A 21 -17.45 -19.66 -14.15
N LEU A 22 -18.57 -18.95 -14.08
CA LEU A 22 -19.12 -18.15 -15.18
C LEU A 22 -18.82 -16.64 -15.06
N CYS A 23 -18.25 -16.19 -13.94
CA CYS A 23 -17.93 -14.78 -13.68
C CYS A 23 -16.42 -14.53 -13.56
N PHE A 24 -15.58 -15.48 -13.95
CA PHE A 24 -14.13 -15.25 -13.98
C PHE A 24 -13.80 -14.10 -14.93
N GLY A 25 -13.07 -13.14 -14.39
CA GLY A 25 -12.47 -12.04 -15.13
C GLY A 25 -10.95 -12.14 -15.12
N THR A 26 -10.32 -11.22 -15.81
CA THR A 26 -8.90 -10.92 -15.63
C THR A 26 -8.74 -9.43 -15.42
N ALA A 27 -7.77 -9.04 -14.59
CA ALA A 27 -7.43 -7.65 -14.35
C ALA A 27 -5.91 -7.50 -14.23
N TRP A 28 -5.38 -6.34 -14.63
CA TRP A 28 -4.01 -5.98 -14.30
C TRP A 28 -3.97 -5.46 -12.88
N VAL A 29 -3.20 -6.13 -12.02
CA VAL A 29 -3.13 -5.86 -10.58
C VAL A 29 -1.68 -5.60 -10.19
N GLU A 30 -1.47 -4.58 -9.37
CA GLU A 30 -0.17 -4.24 -8.77
C GLU A 30 0.01 -5.03 -7.48
N ASN A 31 0.69 -6.18 -7.54
CA ASN A 31 0.91 -7.08 -6.40
C ASN A 31 2.24 -6.83 -5.66
N GLY A 32 2.89 -5.70 -5.94
CA GLY A 32 4.12 -5.28 -5.32
C GLY A 32 3.95 -4.85 -3.86
N SER A 33 4.99 -4.23 -3.34
CA SER A 33 5.10 -3.87 -1.94
C SER A 33 5.83 -2.54 -1.75
N ILE A 34 5.61 -1.93 -0.60
CA ILE A 34 6.37 -0.79 -0.12
C ILE A 34 6.95 -1.11 1.24
N THR A 35 8.22 -0.77 1.45
CA THR A 35 8.90 -0.94 2.73
C THR A 35 9.07 0.42 3.38
N VAL A 36 8.61 0.53 4.62
CA VAL A 36 8.79 1.72 5.46
C VAL A 36 9.67 1.40 6.66
N GLU A 37 10.55 2.33 7.04
CA GLU A 37 11.39 2.24 8.24
C GLU A 37 10.95 3.28 9.26
N ASP A 38 10.75 2.86 10.51
CA ASP A 38 10.44 3.75 11.63
C ASP A 38 11.69 4.44 12.21
N GLU A 39 11.50 5.35 13.17
CA GLU A 39 12.61 6.05 13.84
C GLU A 39 13.52 5.14 14.71
N ASN A 40 13.08 3.90 14.99
CA ASN A 40 13.87 2.89 15.70
C ASN A 40 14.68 2.01 14.74
N GLY A 41 14.54 2.19 13.43
CA GLY A 41 15.17 1.35 12.40
C GLY A 41 14.42 0.04 12.13
N THR A 42 13.15 -0.05 12.52
CA THR A 42 12.30 -1.21 12.23
C THR A 42 11.73 -1.07 10.82
N GLU A 43 12.08 -2.00 9.94
CA GLU A 43 11.50 -2.08 8.60
C GLU A 43 10.19 -2.88 8.62
N THR A 44 9.20 -2.38 7.90
CA THR A 44 7.91 -3.03 7.70
C THR A 44 7.59 -3.03 6.21
N GLU A 45 7.51 -4.22 5.62
CA GLU A 45 7.01 -4.42 4.27
C GLU A 45 5.47 -4.48 4.30
N ILE A 46 4.84 -3.76 3.38
CA ILE A 46 3.39 -3.68 3.21
C ILE A 46 3.08 -4.00 1.75
N TYR A 47 2.32 -5.07 1.51
CA TYR A 47 1.82 -5.40 0.18
C TYR A 47 0.81 -4.35 -0.27
N LEU A 48 0.84 -3.98 -1.55
CA LEU A 48 -0.04 -2.95 -2.11
C LEU A 48 -1.45 -3.48 -2.39
N THR A 49 -1.58 -4.79 -2.59
CA THR A 49 -2.88 -5.45 -2.87
C THR A 49 -3.25 -6.45 -1.78
N VAL A 50 -4.52 -6.39 -1.36
CA VAL A 50 -5.18 -7.43 -0.55
C VAL A 50 -6.25 -8.12 -1.39
N TRP A 51 -6.42 -9.42 -1.15
CA TRP A 51 -7.35 -10.27 -1.89
C TRP A 51 -8.41 -10.81 -0.95
N ASP A 52 -9.68 -10.73 -1.36
CA ASP A 52 -10.81 -11.31 -0.64
C ASP A 52 -11.77 -11.99 -1.61
N TRP A 53 -11.90 -13.33 -1.51
CA TRP A 53 -12.82 -14.14 -2.32
C TRP A 53 -12.83 -13.82 -3.83
N GLY A 54 -11.66 -13.56 -4.42
CA GLY A 54 -11.46 -13.29 -5.85
C GLY A 54 -11.70 -11.83 -6.24
N ASP A 55 -12.10 -10.98 -5.30
CA ASP A 55 -12.01 -9.52 -5.40
C ASP A 55 -10.70 -9.05 -4.75
N TYR A 56 -10.32 -7.81 -5.04
CA TYR A 56 -9.08 -7.22 -4.53
C TYR A 56 -9.20 -5.71 -4.38
N ASP A 57 -8.43 -5.18 -3.44
CA ASP A 57 -8.21 -3.76 -3.26
C ASP A 57 -6.72 -3.46 -3.39
N THR A 58 -6.38 -2.49 -4.23
CA THR A 58 -5.00 -2.10 -4.53
C THR A 58 -4.76 -0.64 -4.18
N ILE A 59 -3.70 -0.38 -3.43
CA ILE A 59 -3.21 0.97 -3.15
C ILE A 59 -2.37 1.45 -4.34
N TYR A 60 -2.81 2.53 -4.99
CA TYR A 60 -2.06 3.19 -6.06
C TYR A 60 -1.37 4.45 -5.54
N ILE A 61 -0.04 4.50 -5.67
CA ILE A 61 0.80 5.64 -5.29
C ILE A 61 1.41 6.23 -6.55
N ASP A 62 0.84 7.33 -7.05
CA ASP A 62 1.24 7.95 -8.32
C ASP A 62 2.72 8.36 -8.35
N ASN A 63 3.22 8.94 -7.25
CA ASN A 63 4.61 9.34 -7.13
C ASN A 63 5.14 8.99 -5.74
N VAL A 64 5.79 7.83 -5.63
CA VAL A 64 6.37 7.31 -4.39
C VAL A 64 7.42 8.27 -3.80
N VAL A 65 8.15 9.02 -4.63
CA VAL A 65 9.15 9.99 -4.14
C VAL A 65 8.47 11.14 -3.42
N ASN A 66 7.39 11.68 -4.00
CA ASN A 66 6.62 12.75 -3.38
C ASN A 66 5.88 12.27 -2.14
N PHE A 67 5.25 11.08 -2.20
CA PHE A 67 4.61 10.45 -1.05
C PHE A 67 5.62 10.24 0.09
N SER A 68 6.83 9.75 -0.22
CA SER A 68 7.89 9.57 0.78
C SER A 68 8.31 10.89 1.41
N ALA A 69 8.41 11.97 0.63
CA ALA A 69 8.73 13.29 1.18
C ALA A 69 7.59 13.80 2.08
N TRP A 70 6.34 13.67 1.62
CA TRP A 70 5.14 14.04 2.35
C TRP A 70 5.01 13.29 3.69
N LEU A 71 5.31 11.99 3.71
CA LEU A 71 5.26 11.14 4.90
C LEU A 71 6.31 11.55 5.95
N GLN A 72 7.53 11.91 5.52
CA GLN A 72 8.63 12.28 6.43
C GLN A 72 8.40 13.60 7.18
N GLU A 73 7.54 14.49 6.67
CA GLU A 73 7.26 15.79 7.25
C GLU A 73 6.27 15.75 8.43
N ARG A 74 5.66 14.58 8.70
CA ARG A 74 4.55 14.44 9.64
C ARG A 74 4.77 13.28 10.61
N GLU A 75 4.07 13.34 11.73
CA GLU A 75 3.97 12.22 12.65
C GLU A 75 2.66 11.48 12.39
N VAL A 76 2.74 10.16 12.25
CA VAL A 76 1.59 9.28 12.01
C VAL A 76 1.50 8.22 13.11
N ASP A 77 0.36 7.52 13.16
CA ASP A 77 0.15 6.45 14.12
C ASP A 77 1.17 5.32 13.92
N PRO A 78 1.72 4.76 15.01
CA PRO A 78 2.72 3.70 14.91
C PRO A 78 2.08 2.39 14.45
N ILE A 79 2.83 1.63 13.65
CA ILE A 79 2.50 0.24 13.30
C ILE A 79 2.84 -0.65 14.50
N VAL A 80 1.81 -1.21 15.14
CA VAL A 80 1.92 -2.19 16.24
C VAL A 80 1.45 -3.56 15.77
N GLU A 81 1.54 -4.59 16.63
CA GLU A 81 1.16 -5.97 16.29
C GLU A 81 -0.28 -6.11 15.79
N GLU A 82 -1.21 -5.33 16.35
CA GLU A 82 -2.63 -5.34 16.00
C GLU A 82 -2.97 -4.41 14.81
N THR A 83 -1.99 -3.68 14.26
CA THR A 83 -2.21 -2.78 13.13
C THR A 83 -2.42 -3.59 11.86
N GLU A 84 -3.58 -3.41 11.22
CA GLU A 84 -3.78 -3.84 9.85
C GLU A 84 -2.98 -2.91 8.92
N ARG A 85 -1.86 -3.41 8.40
CA ARG A 85 -0.82 -2.62 7.74
C ARG A 85 -1.29 -2.05 6.40
N TRP A 86 -2.13 -2.79 5.68
CA TRP A 86 -2.65 -2.33 4.40
C TRP A 86 -3.56 -1.12 4.61
N SER A 87 -4.49 -1.20 5.56
CA SER A 87 -5.41 -0.11 5.91
C SER A 87 -4.65 1.12 6.42
N TRP A 88 -3.61 0.90 7.25
CA TRP A 88 -2.74 1.98 7.69
C TRP A 88 -2.09 2.72 6.50
N LEU A 89 -1.58 1.99 5.51
CA LEU A 89 -0.98 2.60 4.33
C LEU A 89 -2.04 3.26 3.44
N HIS A 90 -3.19 2.62 3.24
CA HIS A 90 -4.29 3.11 2.43
C HIS A 90 -4.76 4.49 2.93
N GLU A 91 -5.01 4.63 4.24
CA GLU A 91 -5.42 5.91 4.84
C GLU A 91 -4.38 7.02 4.63
N LEU A 92 -3.09 6.70 4.66
CA LEU A 92 -2.03 7.67 4.43
C LEU A 92 -1.95 8.10 2.97
N VAL A 93 -2.14 7.17 2.05
CA VAL A 93 -2.16 7.46 0.61
C VAL A 93 -3.39 8.27 0.24
N GLU A 94 -4.57 7.97 0.80
CA GLU A 94 -5.77 8.79 0.62
C GLU A 94 -5.55 10.23 1.09
N LYS A 95 -5.02 10.42 2.30
CA LYS A 95 -4.68 11.76 2.83
C LYS A 95 -3.67 12.49 1.95
N TYR A 96 -2.66 11.79 1.44
CA TYR A 96 -1.68 12.38 0.52
C TYR A 96 -2.37 12.85 -0.77
N ASN A 97 -3.26 12.05 -1.34
CA ASN A 97 -3.97 12.38 -2.58
C ASN A 97 -4.91 13.58 -2.37
N GLU A 98 -5.64 13.64 -1.25
CA GLU A 98 -6.52 14.78 -0.90
C GLU A 98 -5.76 16.11 -0.76
N GLU A 99 -4.49 16.09 -0.33
CA GLU A 99 -3.67 17.31 -0.20
C GLU A 99 -3.01 17.74 -1.52
N VAL A 100 -2.92 16.84 -2.51
CA VAL A 100 -2.27 17.08 -3.80
C VAL A 100 -3.29 17.47 -4.89
N GLU A 101 -4.58 17.17 -4.71
CA GLU A 101 -5.71 17.67 -5.54
C GLU A 101 -6.01 19.17 -5.34
#